data_AF-A0A517V9E4-F1
#
_entry.id   AF-A0A517V9E4-F1
#
_cell.length_a   1.000
_cell.length_b   1.000
_cell.length_c   1.000
_cell.angle_alpha   90.00
_cell.angle_beta   90.00
_cell.angle_gamma   90.00
#
_symmetry.space_group_name_H-M   'P 1'
#
loop_
_entity.id
_entity.type
_entity.pdbx_description
1 polymer ?
#
loop_
_entity_poly.entity_id
_entity_poly.type
_entity_poly.pdbx_seq_one_letter_code
_entity_poly.pdbx_strand_id
1 'polypeptide(L)'
;MFRVVCMLFVLWPVILTGCGGSEAEVQVGVPTDIPPAAPLSLEEWNAITDVNEKYDIATLERLRASDPQLESEKGWNQFMKEVVGPKMKAEMPIRPQH
;
A
#
# COMPACT_ATOMS: atom_id res chain seq x y z
N MET A 1 21.41 14.07 42.73
CA MET A 1 20.89 12.87 42.03
C MET A 1 21.97 12.36 41.05
N PHE A 2 23.11 11.91 41.58
CA PHE A 2 24.33 11.51 40.84
C PHE A 2 24.57 10.00 41.00
N ARG A 3 23.57 9.17 40.66
CA ARG A 3 23.64 7.71 40.87
C ARG A 3 23.35 6.87 39.63
N VAL A 4 23.11 7.49 38.48
CA VAL A 4 22.75 6.76 37.24
C VAL A 4 23.66 7.18 36.10
N VAL A 5 24.94 7.40 36.40
CA VAL A 5 26.01 7.74 35.44
C VAL A 5 27.03 6.58 35.31
N CYS A 6 26.80 5.44 35.98
CA CYS A 6 27.80 4.35 36.08
C CYS A 6 27.45 3.04 35.36
N MET A 7 26.45 2.98 34.47
CA MET A 7 26.14 1.75 33.73
C MET A 7 26.06 1.95 32.22
N LEU A 8 26.98 2.76 31.67
CA LEU A 8 27.13 2.92 30.22
C LEU A 8 28.42 2.29 29.68
N PHE A 9 29.19 1.54 30.47
CA PHE A 9 30.49 1.05 30.01
C PHE A 9 30.95 -0.22 30.73
N VAL A 10 30.27 -1.35 30.52
CA VAL A 10 30.83 -2.67 30.90
C VAL A 10 30.40 -3.74 29.87
N LEU A 11 31.25 -3.92 28.86
CA LEU A 11 31.75 -5.23 28.40
C LEU A 11 30.75 -6.21 27.77
N TRP A 12 30.66 -6.14 26.44
CA TRP A 12 31.13 -7.16 25.47
C TRP A 12 31.61 -8.53 26.02
N PRO A 13 31.77 -9.53 25.14
CA PRO A 13 30.85 -10.54 24.60
C PRO A 13 31.11 -11.95 25.20
N VAL A 14 30.24 -12.95 25.03
CA VAL A 14 30.62 -14.39 24.95
C VAL A 14 29.41 -15.21 24.47
N ILE A 15 29.41 -15.63 23.20
CA ILE A 15 29.64 -16.99 22.65
C ILE A 15 28.61 -18.09 23.05
N LEU A 16 28.27 -18.90 22.03
CA LEU A 16 28.00 -20.35 22.05
C LEU A 16 26.56 -20.84 22.29
N THR A 17 26.01 -21.39 21.20
CA THR A 17 25.38 -22.72 21.12
C THR A 17 24.21 -23.03 22.05
N GLY A 18 23.02 -23.01 21.47
CA GLY A 18 21.90 -23.87 21.85
C GLY A 18 21.43 -24.67 20.64
N CYS A 19 21.82 -25.95 20.59
CA CYS A 19 21.20 -26.98 19.77
C CYS A 19 20.01 -27.53 20.56
N GLY A 20 18.82 -27.68 19.97
CA GLY A 20 17.75 -28.41 20.64
C GLY A 20 16.35 -28.21 20.08
N GLY A 21 15.83 -29.29 19.50
CA GLY A 21 14.45 -29.70 19.74
C GLY A 21 13.39 -29.14 18.78
N SER A 22 12.89 -30.02 17.92
CA SER A 22 11.60 -29.85 17.25
C SER A 22 10.50 -29.55 18.27
N GLU A 23 9.89 -28.38 18.15
CA GLU A 23 8.56 -28.11 18.69
C GLU A 23 7.81 -27.38 17.59
N ALA A 24 6.81 -28.05 17.04
CA ALA A 24 5.89 -27.50 16.07
C ALA A 24 5.03 -26.44 16.75
N GLU A 25 5.56 -25.23 16.90
CA GLU A 25 4.73 -24.06 17.13
C GLU A 25 4.14 -23.61 15.80
N VAL A 26 2.87 -23.97 15.62
CA VAL A 26 1.98 -23.33 14.65
C VAL A 26 1.91 -21.86 15.04
N GLN A 27 2.81 -21.04 14.47
CA GLN A 27 2.80 -19.58 14.63
C GLN A 27 1.65 -19.01 13.79
N VAL A 28 0.44 -19.05 14.34
CA VAL A 28 -0.61 -18.09 14.03
C VAL A 28 -0.12 -16.75 14.57
N GLY A 29 0.43 -15.89 13.72
CA GLY A 29 0.70 -14.51 14.15
C GLY A 29 1.87 -13.82 13.47
N VAL A 30 1.76 -13.54 12.17
CA VAL A 30 2.37 -12.34 11.59
C VAL A 30 1.31 -11.74 10.67
N PRO A 31 0.72 -10.57 10.97
CA PRO A 31 0.08 -9.78 9.93
C PRO A 31 1.16 -9.56 8.88
N THR A 32 1.00 -10.18 7.71
CA THR A 32 1.85 -9.86 6.58
C THR A 32 1.61 -8.38 6.32
N ASP A 33 2.57 -7.56 6.73
CA ASP A 33 2.65 -6.15 6.38
C ASP A 33 2.95 -6.15 4.88
N ILE A 34 1.89 -6.29 4.08
CA ILE A 34 1.97 -6.17 2.63
C ILE A 34 2.30 -4.70 2.43
N PRO A 35 3.52 -4.36 1.96
CA PRO A 35 3.88 -2.96 1.77
C PRO A 35 2.84 -2.33 0.84
N PRO A 36 2.35 -1.12 1.16
CA PRO A 36 1.35 -0.46 0.33
C PRO A 36 1.89 -0.36 -1.09
N ALA A 37 1.09 -0.77 -2.06
CA ALA A 37 1.46 -0.72 -3.46
C ALA A 37 1.85 0.71 -3.83
N ALA A 38 2.95 0.86 -4.58
CA ALA A 38 3.52 2.17 -4.90
C ALA A 38 2.47 3.11 -5.52
N PRO A 39 2.45 4.41 -5.16
CA PRO A 39 1.53 5.38 -5.75
C PRO A 39 1.61 5.38 -7.27
N LEU A 40 0.46 5.49 -7.93
CA LEU A 40 0.34 5.47 -9.39
C LEU A 40 0.11 6.89 -9.89
N SER A 41 0.98 7.43 -10.73
CA SER A 41 0.75 8.76 -11.30
C SER A 41 -0.40 8.77 -12.32
N LEU A 42 -0.94 9.96 -12.59
CA LEU A 42 -1.98 10.13 -13.61
C LEU A 42 -1.51 9.73 -15.01
N GLU A 43 -0.24 9.98 -15.34
CA GLU A 43 0.33 9.60 -16.64
C GLU A 43 0.42 8.08 -16.79
N GLU A 44 0.90 7.38 -15.75
CA GLU A 44 0.95 5.92 -15.72
C GLU A 44 -0.46 5.32 -15.78
N TRP A 45 -1.41 5.87 -15.02
CA TRP A 45 -2.81 5.44 -15.07
C TRP A 45 -3.43 5.59 -16.47
N ASN A 46 -3.13 6.69 -17.17
CA ASN A 46 -3.59 6.89 -18.55
C ASN A 46 -2.91 5.92 -19.54
N ALA A 47 -1.71 5.45 -19.23
CA ALA A 47 -0.97 4.50 -20.07
C ALA A 47 -1.44 3.04 -19.90
N ILE A 48 -2.23 2.72 -18.86
CA ILE A 48 -2.80 1.38 -18.68
C ILE A 48 -3.77 1.09 -19.83
N THR A 49 -3.48 0.01 -20.57
CA THR A 49 -4.28 -0.42 -21.73
C THR A 49 -5.41 -1.38 -21.37
N ASP A 50 -5.27 -2.16 -20.29
CA ASP A 50 -6.36 -2.99 -19.79
C ASP A 50 -7.35 -2.12 -19.02
N VAL A 51 -8.53 -1.95 -19.62
CA VAL A 51 -9.60 -1.12 -19.09
C VAL A 51 -10.11 -1.65 -17.74
N ASN A 52 -10.12 -2.97 -17.52
CA ASN A 52 -10.56 -3.54 -16.24
C ASN A 52 -9.54 -3.24 -15.14
N GLU A 53 -8.24 -3.37 -15.43
CA GLU A 53 -7.17 -3.04 -14.48
C GLU A 53 -7.12 -1.53 -14.19
N LYS A 54 -7.27 -0.71 -15.23
CA LYS A 54 -7.23 0.76 -15.14
C LYS A 54 -8.28 1.33 -14.20
N TYR A 55 -9.48 0.77 -14.21
CA TYR A 55 -10.60 1.21 -13.37
C TYR A 55 -10.83 0.30 -12.15
N ASP A 56 -9.89 -0.61 -11.86
CA ASP A 56 -9.94 -1.42 -10.65
C ASP A 56 -9.77 -0.55 -9.40
N ILE A 57 -10.41 -0.99 -8.30
CA ILE A 57 -10.40 -0.26 -7.03
C ILE A 57 -8.95 -0.09 -6.53
N ALA A 58 -8.11 -1.12 -6.61
CA ALA A 58 -6.74 -1.02 -6.13
C ALA A 58 -5.91 -0.02 -6.95
N THR A 59 -6.11 0.02 -8.27
CA THR A 59 -5.46 0.98 -9.17
C THR A 59 -5.90 2.41 -8.86
N LEU A 60 -7.19 2.63 -8.65
CA LEU A 60 -7.74 3.95 -8.33
C LEU A 60 -7.30 4.44 -6.93
N GLU A 61 -7.18 3.56 -5.94
CA GLU A 61 -6.65 3.92 -4.62
C GLU A 61 -5.15 4.27 -4.70
N ARG A 62 -4.37 3.56 -5.52
CA ARG A 62 -2.96 3.93 -5.78
C ARG A 62 -2.83 5.27 -6.49
N LEU A 63 -3.76 5.59 -7.38
CA LEU A 63 -3.85 6.89 -8.03
C LEU A 63 -4.23 7.98 -7.03
N ARG A 64 -5.17 7.69 -6.14
CA ARG A 64 -5.59 8.59 -5.07
C ARG A 64 -4.44 8.93 -4.12
N ALA A 65 -3.60 7.95 -3.80
CA ALA A 65 -2.41 8.12 -2.97
C ALA A 65 -1.26 8.88 -3.67
N SER A 66 -1.37 9.16 -4.97
CA SER A 66 -0.31 9.86 -5.73
C SER A 66 -0.36 11.39 -5.61
N ASP A 67 -1.54 11.95 -5.31
CA ASP A 67 -1.74 13.39 -5.22
C ASP A 67 -2.52 13.74 -3.93
N PRO A 68 -1.95 14.58 -3.04
CA PRO A 68 -2.63 15.04 -1.83
C PRO A 68 -4.02 15.68 -2.06
N GLN A 69 -4.28 16.22 -3.24
CA GLN A 69 -5.59 16.79 -3.58
C GLN A 69 -6.66 15.71 -3.74
N LEU A 70 -6.26 14.53 -4.22
CA LEU A 70 -7.12 13.37 -4.40
C LEU A 70 -7.35 12.59 -3.09
N GLU A 71 -6.46 12.73 -2.10
CA GLU A 71 -6.69 12.16 -0.77
C GLU A 71 -7.98 12.71 -0.12
N SER A 72 -8.27 14.00 -0.35
CA SER A 72 -9.51 14.62 0.12
C SER A 72 -10.74 14.02 -0.59
N GLU A 73 -11.79 13.69 0.17
CA GLU A 73 -13.01 13.11 -0.40
C GLU A 73 -13.65 14.03 -1.47
N LYS A 74 -13.62 15.35 -1.24
CA LYS A 74 -14.12 16.34 -2.20
C LYS A 74 -13.33 16.32 -3.50
N GLY A 75 -12.00 16.35 -3.42
CA GLY A 75 -11.12 16.31 -4.59
C GLY A 75 -11.25 14.99 -5.35
N TRP A 76 -11.34 13.88 -4.63
CA TRP A 76 -11.60 12.56 -5.21
C TRP A 76 -12.93 12.51 -5.97
N ASN A 77 -14.02 12.95 -5.36
CA ASN A 77 -15.33 12.97 -5.99
C ASN A 77 -15.37 13.84 -7.24
N GLN A 78 -14.69 14.99 -7.23
CA GLN A 78 -14.57 15.86 -8.39
C GLN A 78 -13.76 15.18 -9.50
N PHE A 79 -12.61 14.59 -9.17
CA PHE A 79 -11.77 13.86 -10.12
C PHE A 79 -12.51 12.68 -10.75
N MET A 80 -13.24 11.90 -9.96
CA MET A 80 -14.07 10.81 -10.44
C MET A 80 -15.14 11.30 -11.42
N LYS A 81 -15.74 12.47 -11.18
CA LYS A 81 -16.79 13.04 -12.03
C LYS A 81 -16.24 13.69 -13.32
N GLU A 82 -15.10 14.37 -13.22
CA GLU A 82 -14.57 15.21 -14.31
C GLU A 82 -13.56 14.46 -15.19
N VAL A 83 -12.83 13.50 -14.63
CA VAL A 83 -11.76 12.79 -15.34
C VAL A 83 -12.12 11.33 -15.55
N VAL A 84 -12.35 10.57 -14.47
CA VAL A 84 -12.53 9.11 -14.55
C VAL A 84 -13.84 8.76 -15.25
N GLY A 85 -14.96 9.35 -14.84
CA GLY A 85 -16.29 9.05 -15.35
C GLY A 85 -16.42 9.26 -16.88
N PRO A 86 -16.04 10.44 -17.43
CA PRO A 86 -16.09 10.67 -18.86
C PRO A 86 -15.18 9.73 -19.65
N LYS A 87 -13.95 9.48 -19.16
CA LYS A 87 -13.02 8.53 -19.78
C LYS A 87 -13.57 7.10 -19.75
N MET A 88 -14.07 6.65 -18.60
CA MET A 88 -14.64 5.33 -18.42
C MET A 88 -15.86 5.12 -19.33
N LYS A 89 -16.73 6.12 -19.47
CA LYS A 89 -17.87 6.06 -20.39
C LYS A 89 -17.43 5.93 -21.86
N ALA A 90 -16.33 6.59 -22.24
CA ALA A 90 -15.78 6.51 -23.59
C ALA A 90 -15.08 5.17 -23.86
N GLU A 91 -14.36 4.63 -22.87
CA GLU A 91 -13.57 3.39 -22.99
C GLU A 91 -14.43 2.13 -22.75
N MET A 92 -15.48 2.22 -21.92
CA MET A 92 -16.45 1.16 -21.63
C MET A 92 -17.86 1.58 -22.04
N PRO A 93 -18.18 1.60 -23.35
CA PRO A 93 -19.54 1.87 -23.79
C PRO A 93 -20.45 0.74 -23.31
N ILE A 94 -21.44 1.07 -22.48
CA ILE A 94 -22.55 0.16 -22.16
C ILE A 94 -23.27 -0.11 -23.48
N ARG A 95 -22.99 -1.26 -24.09
CA ARG A 95 -23.78 -1.71 -25.24
C ARG A 95 -25.21 -1.93 -24.74
N PRO A 96 -26.22 -1.32 -25.36
CA PRO A 96 -27.60 -1.64 -25.04
C PRO A 96 -27.78 -3.15 -25.29
N GLN A 97 -28.10 -3.88 -24.22
CA GLN A 97 -28.55 -5.28 -24.33
C GLN A 97 -29.90 -5.22 -25.04
N HIS A 98 -29.94 -5.66 -26.30
CA HIS A 98 -31.13 -5.68 -27.14
C HIS A 98 -31.89 -7.01 -26.98
#